data_AF-A0A8H3HGI9-F1
#
_entry.id   AF-A0A8H3HGI9-F1
#
_cell.length_a   1.000
_cell.length_b   1.000
_cell.length_c   1.000
_cell.angle_alpha   90.00
_cell.angle_beta   90.00
_cell.angle_gamma   90.00
#
_symmetry.space_group_name_H-M   'P 1'
#
loop_
_entity.id
_entity.type
_entity.pdbx_description
1 polymer ?
#
loop_
_entity_poly.entity_id
_entity_poly.type
_entity_poly.pdbx_seq_one_letter_code
_entity_poly.pdbx_strand_id
1 'polypeptide(L)'
;MYSSFTTYPRTQDMYIGKPIRNVSGPFAGRTIRSELEEYQKPDLGRKFARRDRRPVDPPPVVRLRMFEVIDEGAPNQREEEIPAESIETTGLIAHVDLFAVNPPPGMTFESPEIPTQTLPNNWEAQSPIQAGGSQQAQRGSDHPLDVNVDAVLTSAVFGSSFVHAVKINDTEGEIVILFVFADLSVKIEGHFVYRYRCFNLLSRVAGSDDVPITAELFSGIFVIYSTKEFPGLQASTQLTKHLGRWGVRVNLRETSRGKRNKQGDDDGDEDEASSGGGDVIVDEEQGVQFYSQNYLAQQAPPVVFRPPASHQEGGSYDHAS
;
A
#
# COMPACT_ATOMS: atom_id res chain seq x y z
N MET A 1 -2.52 43.07 -7.80
CA MET A 1 -1.26 42.48 -7.32
C MET A 1 -1.56 41.07 -6.87
N TYR A 2 -1.25 40.08 -7.70
CA TYR A 2 -1.45 38.68 -7.33
C TYR A 2 -0.39 38.31 -6.30
N SER A 3 -0.83 37.95 -5.09
CA SER A 3 0.02 37.41 -4.05
C SER A 3 0.54 36.06 -4.53
N SER A 4 1.81 36.00 -4.92
CA SER A 4 2.53 34.76 -5.17
C SER A 4 2.61 34.01 -3.83
N PHE A 5 1.76 33.01 -3.64
CA PHE A 5 1.93 32.04 -2.57
C PHE A 5 3.14 31.17 -2.94
N THR A 6 4.31 31.56 -2.45
CA THR A 6 5.46 30.67 -2.43
C THR A 6 5.11 29.53 -1.49
N THR A 7 4.72 28.38 -2.05
CA THR A 7 4.58 27.13 -1.29
C THR A 7 5.97 26.75 -0.81
N TYR A 8 6.29 27.07 0.45
CA TYR A 8 7.46 26.50 1.09
C TYR A 8 7.25 24.98 1.17
N PRO A 9 8.23 24.16 0.77
CA PRO A 9 8.14 22.72 1.02
C PRO A 9 7.87 22.50 2.50
N ARG A 10 6.99 21.55 2.85
CA ARG A 10 6.78 21.19 4.26
C ARG A 10 8.14 20.83 4.82
N THR A 11 8.50 21.34 6.00
CA THR A 11 9.81 21.12 6.64
C THR A 11 10.21 19.64 6.71
N GLN A 12 9.22 18.74 6.70
CA GLN A 12 9.41 17.28 6.64
C GLN A 12 9.97 16.77 5.32
N ASP A 13 9.66 17.40 4.18
CA ASP A 13 10.11 16.97 2.85
C ASP A 13 11.58 17.36 2.59
N MET A 14 12.14 18.27 3.39
CA MET A 14 13.53 18.75 3.24
C MET A 14 14.58 17.65 3.46
N TYR A 15 14.25 16.63 4.24
CA TYR A 15 15.19 15.63 4.73
C TYR A 15 15.07 14.28 4.02
N ILE A 16 14.00 14.06 3.26
CA ILE A 16 13.67 12.77 2.67
C ILE A 16 14.76 12.37 1.66
N GLY A 17 15.46 11.26 1.95
CA GLY A 17 16.52 10.73 1.09
C GLY A 17 17.75 11.63 0.99
N LYS A 18 17.88 12.63 1.88
CA LYS A 18 19.04 13.53 1.94
C LYS A 18 19.92 13.20 3.14
N PRO A 19 21.20 13.58 3.11
CA PRO A 19 22.05 13.60 4.30
C PRO A 19 21.43 14.46 5.41
N ILE A 20 21.32 13.90 6.62
CA ILE A 20 20.77 14.58 7.79
C ILE A 20 21.81 14.59 8.89
N ARG A 21 22.22 15.79 9.31
CA ARG A 21 23.08 15.97 10.49
C ARG A 21 22.26 15.80 11.76
N ASN A 22 22.43 14.67 12.44
CA ASN A 22 21.67 14.33 13.64
C ASN A 22 22.31 14.99 14.87
N VAL A 23 21.50 15.63 15.73
CA VAL A 23 21.97 16.23 16.98
C VAL A 23 21.66 15.39 18.23
N SER A 24 20.78 14.39 18.09
CA SER A 24 20.41 13.47 19.18
C SER A 24 20.14 12.06 18.66
N GLY A 25 19.94 11.12 19.59
CA GLY A 25 19.62 9.73 19.29
C GLY A 25 20.87 8.89 18.93
N PRO A 26 20.68 7.67 18.41
CA PRO A 26 21.76 6.73 18.10
C PRO A 26 22.79 7.26 17.08
N PHE A 27 22.42 8.30 16.33
CA PHE A 27 23.25 8.90 15.28
C PHE A 27 23.76 10.29 15.65
N ALA A 28 23.65 10.72 16.91
CA ALA A 28 24.08 12.05 17.34
C ALA A 28 25.52 12.37 16.90
N GLY A 29 25.71 13.53 16.28
CA GLY A 29 27.00 13.99 15.77
C GLY A 29 27.36 13.45 14.38
N ARG A 30 26.58 12.52 13.82
CA ARG A 30 26.82 11.91 12.51
C ARG A 30 25.86 12.49 11.46
N THR A 31 26.32 12.55 10.21
CA THR A 31 25.48 12.89 9.07
C THR A 31 25.05 11.60 8.38
N ILE A 32 23.75 11.29 8.42
CA ILE A 32 23.19 10.02 7.93
C ILE A 32 22.25 10.28 6.76
N ARG A 33 22.44 9.57 5.66
CA ARG A 33 21.43 9.43 4.60
C ARG A 33 20.74 8.07 4.74
N SER A 34 19.42 8.06 4.69
CA SER A 34 18.64 6.82 4.68
C SER A 34 18.07 6.55 3.29
N GLU A 35 17.86 5.28 3.00
CA GLU A 35 17.23 4.80 1.76
C GLU A 35 16.30 3.63 2.07
N LEU A 36 15.17 3.57 1.36
CA LEU A 36 14.20 2.49 1.45
C LEU A 36 14.15 1.74 0.12
N GLU A 37 14.22 0.41 0.19
CA GLU A 37 14.14 -0.47 -0.99
C GLU A 37 12.93 -1.41 -0.86
N GLU A 38 12.17 -1.59 -1.95
CA GLU A 38 11.06 -2.53 -1.98
C GLU A 38 11.62 -3.96 -1.97
N TYR A 39 11.49 -4.63 -0.83
CA TYR A 39 12.02 -5.98 -0.63
C TYR A 39 10.96 -7.05 -0.95
N GLN A 40 9.68 -6.72 -0.75
CA GLN A 40 8.55 -7.48 -1.26
C GLN A 40 7.37 -6.56 -1.50
N LYS A 41 6.95 -6.51 -2.77
CA LYS A 41 5.81 -5.75 -3.25
C LYS A 41 4.49 -6.43 -2.85
N PRO A 42 3.45 -5.69 -2.44
CA PRO A 42 2.09 -6.22 -2.42
C PRO A 42 1.54 -6.41 -3.82
N ASP A 43 0.76 -7.46 -4.05
CA ASP A 43 0.17 -7.70 -5.37
C ASP A 43 -1.34 -7.53 -5.36
N LEU A 44 -1.99 -8.11 -4.36
CA LEU A 44 -3.43 -8.12 -4.29
C LEU A 44 -3.97 -8.16 -2.87
N GLY A 45 -5.20 -7.71 -2.70
CA GLY A 45 -5.96 -7.87 -1.50
C GLY A 45 -7.43 -8.04 -1.82
N ARG A 46 -8.19 -8.41 -0.80
CA ARG A 46 -9.65 -8.39 -0.87
C ARG A 46 -10.16 -7.25 -0.01
N LYS A 47 -11.18 -6.54 -0.48
CA LYS A 47 -11.82 -5.48 0.30
C LYS A 47 -12.13 -5.97 1.72
N PHE A 48 -11.71 -5.19 2.70
CA PHE A 48 -11.99 -5.45 4.10
C PHE A 48 -13.50 -5.50 4.35
N ALA A 49 -13.96 -6.60 4.94
CA ALA A 49 -15.32 -6.74 5.43
C ALA A 49 -15.27 -6.91 6.96
N ARG A 50 -16.23 -6.33 7.70
CA ARG A 50 -16.26 -6.35 9.18
C ARG A 50 -16.10 -7.75 9.80
N ARG A 51 -16.54 -8.81 9.10
CA ARG A 51 -16.47 -10.20 9.57
C ARG A 51 -15.35 -11.03 8.94
N ASP A 52 -14.68 -10.53 7.90
CA ASP A 52 -13.61 -11.27 7.21
C ASP A 52 -12.49 -10.29 6.82
N ARG A 53 -11.47 -10.28 7.67
CA ARG A 53 -10.26 -9.46 7.53
C ARG A 53 -9.19 -10.25 6.81
N ARG A 54 -8.69 -9.71 5.71
CA ARG A 54 -7.56 -10.29 4.98
C ARG A 54 -6.54 -9.19 4.72
N PRO A 55 -5.33 -9.30 5.26
CA PRO A 55 -4.25 -8.43 4.85
C PRO A 55 -3.98 -8.55 3.34
N VAL A 56 -3.38 -7.52 2.77
CA VAL A 56 -2.82 -7.52 1.42
C VAL A 56 -1.73 -8.58 1.36
N ASP A 57 -1.66 -9.28 0.23
CA ASP A 57 -0.79 -10.41 -0.02
C ASP A 57 0.01 -10.21 -1.33
N PRO A 58 1.29 -10.59 -1.35
CA PRO A 58 2.08 -10.96 -0.17
C PRO A 58 2.29 -9.73 0.75
N PRO A 59 2.61 -9.92 2.05
CA PRO A 59 2.73 -8.80 2.98
C PRO A 59 3.83 -7.83 2.51
N PRO A 60 3.60 -6.51 2.44
CA PRO A 60 4.65 -5.59 2.02
C PRO A 60 5.86 -5.61 2.96
N VAL A 61 7.05 -5.64 2.37
CA VAL A 61 8.32 -5.58 3.12
C VAL A 61 9.24 -4.56 2.48
N VAL A 62 9.79 -3.68 3.31
CA VAL A 62 10.71 -2.62 2.87
C VAL A 62 12.03 -2.76 3.63
N ARG A 63 13.14 -2.73 2.91
CA ARG A 63 14.48 -2.74 3.51
C ARG A 63 14.95 -1.31 3.77
N LEU A 64 15.54 -1.08 4.94
CA LEU A 64 16.24 0.16 5.28
C LEU A 64 17.74 -0.01 5.06
N ARG A 65 18.33 0.92 4.32
CA ARG A 65 19.77 1.12 4.21
C ARG A 65 20.13 2.51 4.76
N MET A 66 21.27 2.60 5.44
CA MET A 66 21.74 3.84 6.04
C MET A 66 23.20 4.04 5.66
N PHE A 67 23.55 5.26 5.28
CA PHE A 67 24.87 5.64 4.85
C PHE A 67 25.38 6.79 5.71
N GLU A 68 26.60 6.68 6.20
CA GLU A 68 27.28 7.80 6.83
C GLU A 68 27.95 8.65 5.75
N VAL A 69 27.67 9.95 5.80
CA VAL A 69 28.34 10.92 4.94
C VAL A 69 29.62 11.38 5.64
N ILE A 70 30.74 11.08 4.99
CA ILE A 70 32.08 11.44 5.45
C ILE A 70 32.55 12.65 4.65
N ASP A 71 33.26 13.57 5.33
CA ASP A 71 33.80 14.80 4.75
C ASP A 71 32.73 15.67 4.06
N GLU A 72 31.57 15.84 4.71
CA GLU A 72 30.44 16.63 4.21
C GLU A 72 30.87 18.06 3.82
N GLY A 73 30.58 18.45 2.58
CA GLY A 73 30.94 19.76 2.03
C GLY A 73 32.38 19.90 1.53
N ALA A 74 33.21 18.86 1.64
CA ALA A 74 34.54 18.82 1.06
C ALA A 74 34.55 18.16 -0.33
N PRO A 75 35.57 18.41 -1.18
CA PRO A 75 35.68 17.79 -2.50
C PRO A 75 35.75 16.26 -2.50
N ASN A 76 36.13 15.67 -1.36
CA ASN A 76 36.27 14.23 -1.16
C ASN A 76 35.08 13.63 -0.39
N GLN A 77 33.95 14.34 -0.31
CA GLN A 77 32.72 13.83 0.29
C GLN A 77 32.37 12.46 -0.30
N ARG A 78 32.10 11.50 0.58
CA ARG A 78 31.69 10.15 0.21
C ARG A 78 30.64 9.60 1.16
N GLU A 79 29.94 8.57 0.71
CA GLU A 79 28.97 7.83 1.51
C GLU A 79 29.48 6.42 1.74
N GLU A 80 29.48 5.99 3.00
CA GLU A 80 29.80 4.61 3.38
C GLU A 80 28.56 3.97 4.02
N GLU A 81 28.16 2.80 3.51
CA GLU A 81 27.01 2.08 4.08
C GLU A 81 27.34 1.57 5.48
N ILE A 82 26.46 1.85 6.43
CA ILE A 82 26.58 1.38 7.80
C ILE A 82 26.08 -0.06 7.84
N PRO A 83 26.89 -1.03 8.30
CA PRO A 83 26.45 -2.42 8.43
C PRO A 83 25.21 -2.53 9.33
N ALA A 84 24.18 -3.23 8.87
CA ALA A 84 22.92 -3.40 9.58
C ALA A 84 23.09 -3.95 11.01
N GLU A 85 24.08 -4.82 11.22
CA GLU A 85 24.46 -5.35 12.53
C GLU A 85 24.80 -4.26 13.55
N SER A 86 25.46 -3.19 13.12
CA SER A 86 25.91 -2.08 13.98
C SER A 86 24.81 -1.05 14.29
N ILE A 87 23.68 -1.12 13.59
CA ILE A 87 22.58 -0.16 13.74
C ILE A 87 21.64 -0.63 14.86
N GLU A 88 21.42 0.21 15.86
CA GLU A 88 20.36 0.00 16.84
C GLU A 88 18.98 0.27 16.22
N THR A 89 18.08 -0.70 16.30
CA THR A 89 16.72 -0.55 15.74
C THR A 89 15.76 0.22 16.64
N THR A 90 16.16 0.50 17.89
CA THR A 90 15.31 1.21 18.86
C THR A 90 14.86 2.55 18.30
N GLY A 91 13.54 2.72 18.19
CA GLY A 91 12.93 3.95 17.69
C GLY A 91 12.86 4.06 16.16
N LEU A 92 13.41 3.10 15.40
CA LEU A 92 13.21 3.02 13.95
C LEU A 92 11.80 2.52 13.65
N ILE A 93 10.99 3.41 13.09
CA ILE A 93 9.58 3.17 12.74
C ILE A 93 9.38 3.49 11.26
N ALA A 94 8.53 2.72 10.61
CA ALA A 94 7.96 3.08 9.32
C ALA A 94 6.44 3.27 9.41
N HIS A 95 5.95 4.28 8.71
CA HIS A 95 4.54 4.55 8.48
C HIS A 95 4.19 4.25 7.02
N VAL A 96 2.95 3.83 6.77
CA VAL A 96 2.41 3.64 5.43
C VAL A 96 1.21 4.54 5.16
N ASP A 97 1.23 5.21 4.02
CA ASP A 97 0.07 5.91 3.44
C ASP A 97 -0.45 5.17 2.22
N LEU A 98 -1.74 5.30 1.93
CA LEU A 98 -2.39 4.70 0.75
C LEU A 98 -2.77 5.77 -0.26
N PHE A 99 -2.54 5.51 -1.54
CA PHE A 99 -2.95 6.38 -2.64
C PHE A 99 -3.64 5.57 -3.74
N ALA A 100 -4.72 6.12 -4.29
CA ALA A 100 -5.35 5.57 -5.49
C ALA A 100 -4.55 6.00 -6.73
N VAL A 101 -4.43 5.09 -7.70
CA VAL A 101 -3.74 5.33 -8.97
C VAL A 101 -4.57 4.79 -10.13
N ASN A 102 -4.36 5.36 -11.32
CA ASN A 102 -4.87 4.75 -12.54
C ASN A 102 -3.81 3.77 -13.07
N PRO A 103 -4.13 2.48 -13.29
CA PRO A 103 -3.17 1.56 -13.84
C PRO A 103 -2.78 1.96 -15.28
N PRO A 104 -1.52 1.78 -15.69
CA PRO A 104 -1.09 2.03 -17.06
C PRO A 104 -1.91 1.22 -18.07
N PRO A 105 -2.13 1.74 -19.30
CA PRO A 105 -2.77 0.98 -20.37
C PRO A 105 -2.02 -0.34 -20.64
N GLY A 106 -2.72 -1.46 -20.62
CA GLY A 106 -2.13 -2.80 -20.84
C GLY A 106 -1.72 -3.55 -19.57
N MET A 107 -1.88 -2.97 -18.38
CA MET A 107 -1.76 -3.71 -17.13
C MET A 107 -2.99 -4.60 -16.95
N THR A 108 -2.92 -5.84 -17.43
CA THR A 108 -3.99 -6.84 -17.28
C THR A 108 -3.85 -7.54 -15.93
N PHE A 109 -4.79 -7.28 -15.04
CA PHE A 109 -4.99 -8.09 -13.85
C PHE A 109 -5.88 -9.26 -14.27
N GLU A 110 -5.27 -10.36 -14.69
CA GLU A 110 -5.99 -11.52 -15.23
C GLU A 110 -7.03 -12.03 -14.21
N SER A 111 -8.31 -11.82 -14.52
CA SER A 111 -9.37 -12.68 -14.03
C SER A 111 -9.14 -14.06 -14.67
N PRO A 112 -9.06 -15.17 -13.92
CA PRO A 112 -8.83 -16.47 -14.52
C PRO A 112 -9.97 -16.78 -15.50
N GLU A 113 -9.61 -16.97 -16.76
CA GLU A 113 -10.52 -17.32 -17.84
C GLU A 113 -11.37 -18.52 -17.42
N ILE A 114 -12.69 -18.36 -17.50
CA ILE A 114 -13.63 -19.48 -17.36
C ILE A 114 -13.37 -20.38 -18.57
N PRO A 115 -12.94 -21.65 -18.40
CA PRO A 115 -12.69 -22.52 -19.54
C PRO A 115 -14.03 -22.89 -20.14
N THR A 116 -14.40 -22.19 -21.21
CA THR A 116 -15.54 -22.54 -22.04
C THR A 116 -15.11 -23.77 -22.84
N GLN A 117 -15.62 -24.94 -22.48
CA GLN A 117 -15.41 -26.17 -23.24
C GLN A 117 -15.91 -25.95 -24.66
N THR A 118 -15.00 -25.96 -25.63
CA THR A 118 -15.34 -26.22 -27.04
C THR A 118 -14.59 -27.47 -27.49
N LEU A 119 -15.39 -28.42 -27.99
CA LEU A 119 -14.98 -29.74 -28.48
C LEU A 119 -14.03 -29.64 -29.68
N PRO A 120 -13.20 -30.66 -29.92
CA PRO A 120 -12.12 -30.60 -30.89
C PRO A 120 -12.64 -30.83 -32.31
N ASN A 121 -12.17 -30.04 -33.27
CA ASN A 121 -12.18 -30.49 -34.66
C ASN A 121 -10.86 -30.20 -35.35
N ASN A 122 -10.31 -31.29 -35.86
CA ASN A 122 -9.00 -31.51 -36.42
C ASN A 122 -8.92 -31.01 -37.88
N TRP A 123 -7.82 -30.37 -38.26
CA TRP A 123 -7.20 -30.59 -39.58
C TRP A 123 -5.71 -30.19 -39.55
N GLU A 124 -4.87 -31.16 -39.91
CA GLU A 124 -3.42 -31.06 -40.07
C GLU A 124 -3.01 -30.30 -41.34
N ALA A 125 -1.90 -29.57 -41.28
CA ALA A 125 -0.85 -29.62 -42.32
C ALA A 125 0.47 -28.91 -41.89
N GLN A 126 1.48 -29.74 -41.57
CA GLN A 126 2.91 -29.68 -41.94
C GLN A 126 3.85 -28.54 -41.45
N SER A 127 4.95 -28.95 -40.79
CA SER A 127 6.18 -28.21 -40.40
C SER A 127 7.22 -28.19 -41.57
N PRO A 128 8.42 -27.51 -41.54
CA PRO A 128 9.47 -27.65 -40.49
C PRO A 128 10.43 -26.44 -40.15
N ILE A 129 10.89 -26.46 -38.88
CA ILE A 129 12.22 -26.16 -38.28
C ILE A 129 12.87 -24.74 -38.37
N GLN A 130 13.29 -24.27 -37.17
CA GLN A 130 14.54 -23.54 -36.76
C GLN A 130 14.20 -22.28 -35.95
N ALA A 131 14.94 -21.79 -34.97
CA ALA A 131 15.94 -22.27 -34.02
C ALA A 131 16.06 -21.14 -32.98
N GLY A 132 16.43 -21.46 -31.73
CA GLY A 132 17.08 -20.59 -30.74
C GLY A 132 16.78 -19.08 -30.73
N GLY A 133 16.01 -18.61 -29.74
CA GLY A 133 15.88 -17.18 -29.44
C GLY A 133 15.46 -16.98 -27.99
N SER A 134 16.45 -16.72 -27.14
CA SER A 134 16.31 -16.30 -25.74
C SER A 134 15.27 -15.19 -25.58
N GLN A 135 14.17 -15.46 -24.88
CA GLN A 135 13.28 -14.41 -24.39
C GLN A 135 13.96 -13.73 -23.21
N GLN A 136 14.71 -12.69 -23.56
CA GLN A 136 15.24 -11.70 -22.64
C GLN A 136 14.02 -10.92 -22.11
N ALA A 137 13.65 -11.18 -20.86
CA ALA A 137 12.63 -10.41 -20.15
C ALA A 137 12.98 -8.92 -20.24
N GLN A 138 12.16 -8.16 -20.95
CA GLN A 138 12.33 -6.72 -21.08
C GLN A 138 12.04 -6.06 -19.73
N ARG A 139 13.09 -5.49 -19.15
CA ARG A 139 13.07 -4.60 -18.00
C ARG A 139 12.17 -3.38 -18.28
N GLY A 140 11.29 -3.11 -17.32
CA GLY A 140 10.83 -1.79 -16.86
C GLY A 140 10.53 -0.72 -17.91
N SER A 141 9.25 -0.49 -18.19
CA SER A 141 8.79 0.80 -18.69
C SER A 141 8.77 1.80 -17.52
N ASP A 142 9.75 2.70 -17.48
CA ASP A 142 9.82 3.88 -16.60
C ASP A 142 8.74 4.92 -16.99
N HIS A 143 7.46 4.57 -16.81
CA HIS A 143 6.42 5.59 -16.70
C HIS A 143 6.28 5.96 -15.22
N PRO A 144 6.64 7.19 -14.81
CA PRO A 144 6.46 7.60 -13.43
C PRO A 144 4.97 7.49 -13.08
N LEU A 145 4.67 6.75 -12.02
CA LEU A 145 3.32 6.60 -11.48
C LEU A 145 2.79 7.98 -11.12
N ASP A 146 1.68 8.40 -11.74
CA ASP A 146 1.02 9.67 -11.41
C ASP A 146 0.25 9.52 -10.10
N VAL A 147 0.91 9.86 -8.99
CA VAL A 147 0.35 9.77 -7.64
C VAL A 147 0.00 11.18 -7.16
N ASN A 148 -1.29 11.43 -6.94
CA ASN A 148 -1.72 12.66 -6.29
C ASN A 148 -1.43 12.60 -4.78
N VAL A 149 -0.29 13.16 -4.37
CA VAL A 149 0.19 13.16 -2.98
C VAL A 149 -0.70 13.94 -1.99
N ASP A 150 -1.61 14.79 -2.49
CA ASP A 150 -2.56 15.53 -1.65
C ASP A 150 -3.83 14.71 -1.36
N ALA A 151 -4.08 13.64 -2.12
CA ALA A 151 -5.24 12.76 -1.97
C ALA A 151 -4.90 11.49 -1.17
N VAL A 152 -4.44 11.68 0.07
CA VAL A 152 -4.05 10.58 0.97
C VAL A 152 -5.29 9.79 1.46
N LEU A 153 -5.27 8.47 1.28
CA LEU A 153 -6.37 7.55 1.64
C LEU A 153 -6.04 6.64 2.83
N THR A 154 -5.13 7.06 3.73
CA THR A 154 -4.71 6.26 4.90
C THR A 154 -5.88 5.88 5.83
N SER A 155 -6.97 6.67 5.86
CA SER A 155 -8.20 6.32 6.59
C SER A 155 -8.92 5.08 6.05
N ALA A 156 -8.68 4.72 4.78
CA ALA A 156 -9.18 3.51 4.15
C ALA A 156 -8.30 2.28 4.45
N VAL A 157 -7.12 2.46 5.04
CA VAL A 157 -6.29 1.37 5.57
C VAL A 157 -6.83 0.94 6.93
N PHE A 158 -6.76 -0.36 7.21
CA PHE A 158 -7.07 -0.94 8.51
C PHE A 158 -5.95 -1.86 8.95
N GLY A 159 -5.60 -1.79 10.23
CA GLY A 159 -4.55 -2.59 10.85
C GLY A 159 -3.33 -1.78 11.25
N SER A 160 -2.15 -2.40 11.16
CA SER A 160 -0.89 -1.80 11.62
C SER A 160 -0.26 -0.93 10.55
N SER A 161 -0.65 0.35 10.49
CA SER A 161 -0.04 1.34 9.59
C SER A 161 1.34 1.83 10.05
N PHE A 162 1.68 1.58 11.31
CA PHE A 162 3.02 1.78 11.86
C PHE A 162 3.64 0.44 12.22
N VAL A 163 4.90 0.25 11.85
CA VAL A 163 5.68 -0.94 12.18
C VAL A 163 7.06 -0.56 12.69
N HIS A 164 7.54 -1.30 13.68
CA HIS A 164 8.91 -1.19 14.16
C HIS A 164 9.86 -1.99 13.27
N ALA A 165 11.09 -1.51 13.10
CA ALA A 165 12.12 -2.21 12.35
C ALA A 165 12.44 -3.59 12.96
N VAL A 166 12.68 -4.59 12.11
CA VAL A 166 13.19 -5.90 12.53
C VAL A 166 14.53 -6.15 11.86
N LYS A 167 15.47 -6.72 12.62
CA LYS A 167 16.77 -7.14 12.10
C LYS A 167 16.76 -8.65 11.95
N ILE A 168 17.06 -9.16 10.76
CA ILE A 168 17.12 -10.60 10.47
C ILE A 168 18.30 -10.88 9.54
N ASN A 169 18.76 -12.13 9.49
CA ASN A 169 19.52 -12.57 8.33
C ASN A 169 18.54 -12.87 7.20
N ASP A 170 18.78 -12.33 6.02
CA ASP A 170 17.96 -12.58 4.85
C ASP A 170 18.17 -13.99 4.29
N THR A 171 17.64 -14.26 3.10
CA THR A 171 17.77 -15.55 2.43
C THR A 171 19.17 -15.82 1.88
N GLU A 172 20.00 -14.79 1.75
CA GLU A 172 21.39 -14.85 1.28
C GLU A 172 22.38 -14.94 2.46
N GLY A 173 21.90 -14.72 3.70
CA GLY A 173 22.67 -14.81 4.93
C GLY A 173 23.08 -13.44 5.49
N GLU A 174 22.80 -12.37 4.75
CA GLU A 174 23.17 -11.00 5.11
C GLU A 174 22.22 -10.44 6.16
N ILE A 175 22.77 -9.75 7.16
CA ILE A 175 21.96 -9.07 8.17
C ILE A 175 21.33 -7.84 7.53
N VAL A 176 20.00 -7.74 7.59
CA VAL A 176 19.23 -6.65 7.00
C VAL A 176 18.24 -6.07 8.01
N ILE A 177 17.86 -4.81 7.83
CA ILE A 177 16.81 -4.14 8.61
C ILE A 177 15.58 -4.01 7.73
N LEU A 178 14.47 -4.58 8.17
CA LEU A 178 13.22 -4.63 7.43
C LEU A 178 12.08 -3.97 8.22
N PHE A 179 11.16 -3.35 7.49
CA PHE A 179 9.84 -2.98 7.96
C PHE A 179 8.82 -3.92 7.32
N VAL A 180 8.14 -4.72 8.15
CA VAL A 180 7.24 -5.80 7.69
C VAL A 180 5.79 -5.43 7.98
N PHE A 181 5.03 -5.13 6.94
CA PHE A 181 3.62 -4.72 7.03
C PHE A 181 2.67 -5.91 6.86
N ALA A 182 2.72 -6.86 7.79
CA ALA A 182 1.96 -8.11 7.68
C ALA A 182 0.44 -7.98 7.94
N ASP A 183 -0.01 -6.81 8.42
CA ASP A 183 -1.37 -6.61 8.93
C ASP A 183 -2.07 -5.39 8.32
N LEU A 184 -1.92 -5.19 7.00
CA LEU A 184 -2.59 -4.11 6.25
C LEU A 184 -3.77 -4.64 5.45
N SER A 185 -4.98 -4.16 5.73
CA SER A 185 -6.18 -4.39 4.90
C SER A 185 -6.70 -3.07 4.34
N VAL A 186 -7.38 -3.09 3.20
CA VAL A 186 -7.94 -1.89 2.56
C VAL A 186 -9.46 -2.00 2.45
N LYS A 187 -10.17 -0.93 2.82
CA LYS A 187 -11.65 -0.88 2.92
C LYS A 187 -12.35 -0.59 1.60
N ILE A 188 -11.62 -0.19 0.57
CA ILE A 188 -12.14 0.21 -0.74
C ILE A 188 -11.49 -0.62 -1.84
N GLU A 189 -12.24 -0.86 -2.91
CA GLU A 189 -11.78 -1.57 -4.12
C GLU A 189 -11.03 -0.61 -5.04
N GLY A 190 -10.11 -1.11 -5.86
CA GLY A 190 -9.36 -0.26 -6.80
C GLY A 190 -7.89 -0.64 -6.93
N HIS A 191 -7.15 0.25 -7.60
CA HIS A 191 -5.72 0.15 -7.82
C HIS A 191 -5.01 1.17 -6.92
N PHE A 192 -4.01 0.69 -6.19
CA PHE A 192 -3.38 1.50 -5.16
C PHE A 192 -1.87 1.35 -5.19
N VAL A 193 -1.22 2.34 -4.60
CA VAL A 193 0.18 2.29 -4.18
C VAL A 193 0.26 2.63 -2.71
N TYR A 194 1.22 2.02 -2.02
CA TYR A 194 1.60 2.43 -0.69
C TYR A 194 2.77 3.40 -0.77
N ARG A 195 2.81 4.37 0.15
CA ARG A 195 3.98 5.20 0.41
C ARG A 195 4.52 4.87 1.79
N TYR A 196 5.72 4.34 1.83
CA TYR A 196 6.44 4.04 3.05
C TYR A 196 7.30 5.23 3.43
N ARG A 197 7.25 5.62 4.71
CA ARG A 197 8.06 6.69 5.27
C ARG A 197 8.72 6.21 6.54
N CYS A 198 10.03 6.29 6.63
CA CYS A 198 10.76 5.89 7.84
C CYS A 198 11.30 7.08 8.60
N PHE A 199 11.42 6.90 9.92
CA PHE A 199 11.99 7.89 10.83
C PHE A 199 12.52 7.20 12.09
N ASN A 200 13.41 7.88 12.80
CA ASN A 200 13.85 7.47 14.13
C ASN A 200 13.25 8.41 15.19
N LEU A 201 12.43 7.87 16.09
CA LEU A 201 11.79 8.63 17.17
C LEU A 201 12.77 9.36 18.10
N LEU A 202 14.03 8.92 18.16
CA LEU A 202 15.08 9.46 19.02
C LEU A 202 15.99 10.47 18.29
N SER A 203 15.95 10.51 16.96
CA SER A 203 16.73 11.44 16.15
C SER A 203 16.09 12.82 16.11
N ARG A 204 16.92 13.86 16.21
CA ARG A 204 16.54 15.26 16.00
C ARG A 204 17.54 15.94 15.08
N VAL A 205 17.09 17.01 14.43
CA VAL A 205 17.91 17.87 13.56
C VAL A 205 18.20 19.19 14.25
N ALA A 206 19.30 19.85 13.89
CA ALA A 206 19.65 21.13 14.48
C ALA A 206 18.54 22.17 14.22
N GLY A 207 18.08 22.85 15.27
CA GLY A 207 17.09 23.93 15.16
C GLY A 207 15.62 23.46 15.07
N SER A 208 15.33 22.17 15.24
CA SER A 208 13.96 21.67 15.37
C SER A 208 13.87 20.49 16.34
N ASP A 209 12.81 20.45 17.14
CA ASP A 209 12.45 19.31 17.99
C ASP A 209 11.61 18.25 17.24
N ASP A 210 11.35 18.47 15.94
CA ASP A 210 10.62 17.54 15.10
C ASP A 210 11.44 16.28 14.80
N VAL A 211 10.73 15.16 14.67
CA VAL A 211 11.30 13.90 14.15
C VAL A 211 11.36 14.00 12.62
N PRO A 212 12.54 13.96 11.99
CA PRO A 212 12.65 14.05 10.54
C PRO A 212 12.19 12.75 9.87
N ILE A 213 11.50 12.87 8.73
CA ILE A 213 11.30 11.75 7.82
C ILE A 213 12.61 11.55 7.06
N THR A 214 13.23 10.39 7.20
CA THR A 214 14.59 10.16 6.71
C THR A 214 14.62 9.55 5.32
N ALA A 215 13.62 8.75 4.96
CA ALA A 215 13.47 8.22 3.61
C ALA A 215 12.00 7.90 3.28
N GLU A 216 11.72 7.85 1.98
CA GLU A 216 10.42 7.57 1.41
C GLU A 216 10.56 6.57 0.25
N LEU A 217 9.58 5.71 0.08
CA LEU A 217 9.47 4.78 -1.04
C LEU A 217 8.00 4.58 -1.41
N PHE A 218 7.69 4.61 -2.70
CA PHE A 218 6.38 4.16 -3.20
C PHE A 218 6.48 2.70 -3.63
N SER A 219 5.46 1.91 -3.29
CA SER A 219 5.34 0.54 -3.77
C SER A 219 5.00 0.49 -5.25
N GLY A 220 5.17 -0.68 -5.87
CA GLY A 220 4.46 -0.95 -7.12
C GLY A 220 2.93 -0.97 -6.93
N ILE A 221 2.18 -0.89 -8.04
CA ILE A 221 0.70 -0.94 -8.01
C ILE A 221 0.21 -2.32 -7.53
N PHE A 222 -0.78 -2.32 -6.64
CA PHE A 222 -1.51 -3.51 -6.21
C PHE A 222 -3.02 -3.30 -6.30
N VAL A 223 -3.77 -4.40 -6.31
CA VAL A 223 -5.23 -4.36 -6.54
C VAL A 223 -6.01 -4.85 -5.33
N ILE A 224 -7.07 -4.13 -4.98
CA ILE A 224 -8.04 -4.57 -4.00
C ILE A 224 -9.32 -4.98 -4.74
N TYR A 225 -9.57 -6.29 -4.75
CA TYR A 225 -10.73 -6.89 -5.39
C TYR A 225 -11.96 -6.87 -4.47
N SER A 226 -13.12 -6.93 -5.11
CA SER A 226 -14.38 -7.23 -4.45
C SER A 226 -14.38 -8.65 -3.86
N THR A 227 -15.37 -8.96 -3.02
CA THR A 227 -15.50 -10.31 -2.45
C THR A 227 -15.73 -11.38 -3.54
N LYS A 228 -16.41 -11.02 -4.63
CA LYS A 228 -16.80 -11.95 -5.70
C LYS A 228 -15.65 -12.23 -6.67
N GLU A 229 -14.86 -11.22 -6.98
CA GLU A 229 -13.79 -11.28 -7.99
C GLU A 229 -12.44 -11.66 -7.39
N PHE A 230 -12.33 -11.75 -6.07
CA PHE A 230 -11.07 -12.09 -5.42
C PHE A 230 -10.55 -13.46 -5.90
N PRO A 231 -9.35 -13.52 -6.51
CA PRO A 231 -8.82 -14.75 -7.10
C PRO A 231 -8.41 -15.80 -6.05
N GLY A 232 -8.48 -15.44 -4.77
CA GLY A 232 -7.90 -16.21 -3.69
C GLY A 232 -6.46 -15.81 -3.42
N LEU A 233 -5.91 -16.38 -2.36
CA LEU A 233 -4.53 -16.15 -1.94
C LEU A 233 -3.66 -17.30 -2.42
N GLN A 234 -2.43 -17.00 -2.83
CA GLN A 234 -1.44 -17.99 -3.24
C GLN A 234 -0.74 -18.61 -2.03
N ALA A 235 0.21 -19.52 -2.29
CA ALA A 235 1.14 -19.97 -1.27
C ALA A 235 2.10 -18.83 -0.89
N SER A 236 2.48 -18.73 0.38
CA SER A 236 3.38 -17.68 0.85
C SER A 236 4.71 -17.72 0.11
N THR A 237 5.21 -16.53 -0.23
CA THR A 237 6.52 -16.33 -0.85
C THR A 237 7.64 -16.93 -0.01
N GLN A 238 8.81 -17.15 -0.61
CA GLN A 238 9.99 -17.63 0.12
C GLN A 238 10.36 -16.65 1.25
N LEU A 239 10.33 -15.35 0.98
CA LEU A 239 10.60 -14.32 1.99
C LEU A 239 9.57 -14.36 3.12
N THR A 240 8.26 -14.46 2.83
CA THR A 240 7.24 -14.53 3.88
C THR A 240 7.43 -15.75 4.78
N LYS A 241 7.77 -16.91 4.19
CA LYS A 241 8.12 -18.12 4.96
C LYS A 241 9.37 -17.92 5.81
N HIS A 242 10.39 -17.26 5.27
CA HIS A 242 11.63 -16.95 5.96
C HIS A 242 11.40 -16.01 7.15
N LEU A 243 10.64 -14.94 6.96
CA LEU A 243 10.23 -14.01 8.01
C LEU A 243 9.53 -14.72 9.17
N GLY A 244 8.61 -15.64 8.86
CA GLY A 244 7.93 -16.45 9.87
C GLY A 244 8.90 -17.34 10.68
N ARG A 245 9.93 -17.91 10.04
CA ARG A 245 10.97 -18.70 10.74
C ARG A 245 11.82 -17.85 11.67
N TRP A 246 12.03 -16.58 11.33
CA TRP A 246 12.72 -15.58 12.17
C TRP A 246 11.82 -14.96 13.24
N GLY A 247 10.62 -15.49 13.46
CA GLY A 247 9.71 -15.06 14.53
C GLY A 247 8.91 -13.79 14.20
N VAL A 248 9.00 -13.27 12.97
CA VAL A 248 8.15 -12.16 12.53
C VAL A 248 6.73 -12.68 12.35
N ARG A 249 5.76 -11.99 12.93
CA ARG A 249 4.34 -12.38 12.89
C ARG A 249 3.76 -12.14 11.48
N VAL A 250 3.72 -13.18 10.67
CA VAL A 250 3.16 -13.18 9.32
C VAL A 250 2.15 -14.32 9.15
N ASN A 251 1.22 -14.15 8.20
CA ASN A 251 0.26 -15.20 7.86
C ASN A 251 0.89 -16.18 6.86
N LEU A 252 1.16 -17.42 7.30
CA LEU A 252 1.79 -18.45 6.48
C LEU A 252 0.75 -19.37 5.82
N ARG A 253 0.98 -19.67 4.54
CA ARG A 253 0.16 -20.58 3.73
C ARG A 253 1.08 -21.47 2.89
N GLU A 254 1.00 -22.79 3.12
CA GLU A 254 1.83 -23.76 2.39
C GLU A 254 1.30 -24.05 0.99
N THR A 255 -0.03 -24.07 0.82
CA THR A 255 -0.70 -24.36 -0.45
C THR A 255 -1.65 -23.23 -0.86
N SER A 256 -1.85 -23.05 -2.17
CA SER A 256 -2.89 -22.17 -2.69
C SER A 256 -4.25 -22.76 -2.33
N ARG A 257 -5.12 -21.97 -1.68
CA ARG A 257 -6.52 -22.37 -1.45
C ARG A 257 -7.37 -21.77 -2.56
N GLY A 258 -7.53 -22.49 -3.65
CA GLY A 258 -8.56 -22.24 -4.66
C GLY A 258 -9.92 -22.79 -4.21
N LYS A 259 -11.02 -22.31 -4.83
CA LYS A 259 -12.40 -22.77 -4.60
C LYS A 259 -12.44 -24.30 -4.50
N ARG A 260 -12.85 -24.83 -3.34
CA ARG A 260 -13.19 -26.25 -3.19
C ARG A 260 -14.37 -26.53 -4.13
N ASN A 261 -14.15 -27.36 -5.15
CA ASN A 261 -15.25 -27.97 -5.89
C ASN A 261 -16.12 -28.74 -4.89
N LYS A 262 -17.41 -28.44 -4.89
CA LYS A 262 -18.44 -29.13 -4.13
C LYS A 262 -18.67 -30.49 -4.81
N GLN A 263 -17.84 -31.49 -4.49
CA GLN A 263 -18.21 -32.88 -4.68
C GLN A 263 -18.85 -33.31 -3.36
N GLY A 264 -20.13 -33.64 -3.42
CA GLY A 264 -21.00 -33.80 -2.26
C GLY A 264 -20.60 -34.97 -1.37
N ASP A 265 -20.79 -34.75 -0.08
CA ASP A 265 -21.33 -35.77 0.81
C ASP A 265 -22.55 -35.15 1.48
N ASP A 266 -23.67 -35.84 1.28
CA ASP A 266 -24.99 -35.61 1.84
C ASP A 266 -24.99 -36.12 3.27
N ASP A 267 -25.22 -35.25 4.25
CA ASP A 267 -25.76 -35.61 5.55
C ASP A 267 -26.42 -34.36 6.12
N GLY A 268 -27.75 -34.40 6.18
CA GLY A 268 -28.61 -33.32 6.59
C GLY A 268 -28.68 -33.17 8.10
N ASP A 269 -28.76 -31.92 8.55
CA ASP A 269 -29.45 -31.55 9.78
C ASP A 269 -30.28 -30.30 9.48
N GLU A 270 -31.58 -30.44 9.70
CA GLU A 270 -32.61 -29.42 9.58
C GLU A 270 -32.49 -28.43 10.74
N ASP A 271 -32.41 -27.13 10.44
CA ASP A 271 -32.83 -26.10 11.38
C ASP A 271 -33.60 -24.99 10.64
N GLU A 272 -34.86 -24.87 11.04
CA GLU A 272 -35.91 -24.01 10.52
C GLU A 272 -35.70 -22.52 10.81
N ALA A 273 -35.98 -21.73 9.77
CA ALA A 273 -36.61 -20.41 9.76
C ALA A 273 -36.06 -19.25 10.63
N SER A 274 -35.46 -18.27 9.94
CA SER A 274 -35.79 -16.86 10.19
C SER A 274 -36.01 -16.14 8.86
N SER A 275 -37.28 -15.96 8.52
CA SER A 275 -37.77 -15.18 7.39
C SER A 275 -37.62 -13.69 7.68
N GLY A 276 -37.08 -12.93 6.73
CA GLY A 276 -37.11 -11.47 6.71
C GLY A 276 -36.61 -10.95 5.37
N GLY A 277 -37.52 -10.93 4.39
CA GLY A 277 -37.24 -10.77 2.97
C GLY A 277 -36.76 -9.39 2.51
N GLY A 278 -36.48 -9.37 1.22
CA GLY A 278 -36.10 -8.20 0.44
C GLY A 278 -35.44 -8.67 -0.85
N ASP A 279 -36.25 -9.19 -1.77
CA ASP A 279 -35.87 -9.42 -3.16
C ASP A 279 -35.46 -8.06 -3.74
N VAL A 280 -34.15 -7.82 -3.86
CA VAL A 280 -33.63 -6.68 -4.61
C VAL A 280 -33.29 -7.24 -5.98
N ILE A 281 -34.16 -6.96 -6.93
CA ILE A 281 -33.87 -7.06 -8.36
C ILE A 281 -32.63 -6.19 -8.58
N VAL A 282 -31.48 -6.83 -8.78
CA VAL A 282 -30.24 -6.15 -9.14
C VAL A 282 -30.28 -5.98 -10.66
N ASP A 283 -30.45 -4.74 -11.09
CA ASP A 283 -30.41 -4.34 -12.49
C ASP A 283 -29.04 -4.71 -13.08
N GLU A 284 -29.05 -5.56 -14.10
CA GLU A 284 -27.87 -6.26 -14.66
C GLU A 284 -27.06 -5.39 -15.65
N GLU A 285 -27.28 -4.07 -15.68
CA GLU A 285 -26.73 -3.17 -16.71
C GLU A 285 -25.60 -2.22 -16.27
N GLN A 286 -25.16 -2.23 -15.00
CA GLN A 286 -24.03 -1.40 -14.58
C GLN A 286 -22.80 -2.24 -14.22
N GLY A 287 -21.90 -2.34 -15.20
CA GLY A 287 -20.57 -2.93 -15.04
C GLY A 287 -19.76 -2.29 -13.89
N VAL A 288 -18.91 -3.11 -13.30
CA VAL A 288 -17.98 -2.88 -12.19
C VAL A 288 -17.34 -1.49 -12.24
N GLN A 289 -17.73 -0.58 -11.34
CA GLN A 289 -17.01 0.68 -11.13
C GLN A 289 -15.89 0.48 -10.10
N PHE A 290 -14.69 0.17 -10.58
CA PHE A 290 -13.47 0.36 -9.81
C PHE A 290 -13.37 1.82 -9.34
N TYR A 291 -12.83 2.06 -8.14
CA TYR A 291 -12.54 3.41 -7.66
C TYR A 291 -11.51 4.03 -8.63
N SER A 292 -11.99 4.94 -9.48
CA SER A 292 -11.16 5.74 -10.38
C SER A 292 -11.13 7.16 -9.83
N GLN A 293 -10.06 7.89 -10.15
CA GLN A 293 -9.85 9.28 -9.73
C GLN A 293 -11.06 10.20 -10.03
N ASN A 294 -11.90 9.81 -11.01
CA ASN A 294 -13.15 10.49 -11.37
C ASN A 294 -14.25 10.41 -10.30
N TYR A 295 -14.17 9.48 -9.33
CA TYR A 295 -15.18 9.35 -8.27
C TYR A 295 -15.13 10.51 -7.26
N LEU A 296 -13.96 11.14 -7.07
CA LEU A 296 -13.87 12.40 -6.28
C LEU A 296 -14.40 13.61 -7.06
N ALA A 297 -14.23 13.64 -8.39
CA ALA A 297 -14.72 14.74 -9.23
C ALA A 297 -16.25 14.75 -9.40
N GLN A 298 -16.91 13.62 -9.16
CA GLN A 298 -18.37 13.47 -9.27
C GLN A 298 -19.12 13.69 -7.96
N GLN A 299 -18.43 13.92 -6.83
CA GLN A 299 -19.10 14.39 -5.62
C GLN A 299 -19.41 15.89 -5.75
N ALA A 300 -20.69 16.19 -5.94
CA ALA A 300 -21.31 17.51 -5.87
C ALA A 300 -20.79 18.33 -4.67
N PRO A 301 -20.82 19.68 -4.72
CA PRO A 301 -20.05 20.54 -3.82
C PRO A 301 -20.42 20.34 -2.35
N PRO A 302 -19.53 20.68 -1.41
CA PRO A 302 -19.77 20.49 0.01
C PRO A 302 -21.05 21.22 0.42
N VAL A 303 -21.95 20.49 1.10
CA VAL A 303 -23.09 21.09 1.79
C VAL A 303 -22.52 22.06 2.83
N VAL A 304 -22.52 23.35 2.49
CA VAL A 304 -22.21 24.42 3.42
C VAL A 304 -23.32 24.45 4.45
N PHE A 305 -23.07 23.90 5.64
CA PHE A 305 -23.90 24.16 6.80
C PHE A 305 -23.78 25.66 7.13
N ARG A 306 -24.76 26.44 6.69
CA ARG A 306 -24.94 27.81 7.18
C ARG A 306 -25.44 27.72 8.62
N PRO A 307 -24.88 28.50 9.56
CA PRO A 307 -25.50 28.67 10.87
C PRO A 307 -26.95 29.16 10.72
N PRO A 308 -27.89 28.72 11.55
CA PRO A 308 -29.26 29.21 11.48
C PRO A 308 -29.28 30.73 11.63
N ALA A 309 -30.01 31.40 10.75
CA ALA A 309 -30.20 32.84 10.81
C ALA A 309 -30.81 33.20 12.17
N SER A 310 -30.14 34.07 12.91
CA SER A 310 -30.68 34.73 14.09
C SER A 310 -32.02 35.35 13.73
N HIS A 311 -33.11 34.86 14.34
CA HIS A 311 -34.39 35.54 14.33
C HIS A 311 -34.19 36.95 14.90
N GLN A 312 -34.22 37.96 14.03
CA GLN A 312 -34.44 39.34 14.47
C GLN A 312 -35.89 39.45 14.91
N GLU A 313 -36.10 39.56 16.22
CA GLU A 313 -37.33 40.09 16.79
C GLU A 313 -37.54 41.51 16.27
N GLY A 314 -38.62 41.69 15.52
CA GLY A 314 -39.03 42.96 14.94
C GLY A 314 -40.53 42.93 14.72
N GLY A 315 -41.28 43.04 15.82
CA GLY A 315 -42.74 43.02 15.83
C GLY A 315 -43.28 43.85 16.98
N SER A 316 -43.11 45.17 16.86
CA SER A 316 -43.76 46.19 17.68
C SER A 316 -45.28 46.03 17.62
N TYR A 317 -45.92 45.74 18.76
CA TYR A 317 -47.36 45.96 18.93
C TYR A 317 -47.55 47.26 19.70
N ASP A 318 -47.95 48.29 18.94
CA ASP A 318 -48.49 49.53 19.48
C ASP A 318 -49.94 49.33 19.96
N HIS A 319 -50.27 50.12 20.98
CA HIS A 319 -51.54 50.31 21.67
C HIS A 319 -52.81 50.36 20.79
N ALA A 320 -53.93 49.87 21.33
CA ALA A 320 -55.04 50.73 21.77
C ALA A 320 -56.23 49.91 22.36
N SER A 321 -56.67 50.38 23.54
CA SER A 321 -58.05 50.40 24.08
C SER A 321 -58.86 49.12 24.21
#